data_AF-A0A667GL45-F1
#
_entry.id   AF-A0A667GL45-F1
#
_cell.length_a   1.000
_cell.length_b   1.000
_cell.length_c   1.000
_cell.angle_alpha   90.00
_cell.angle_beta   90.00
_cell.angle_gamma   90.00
#
_symmetry.space_group_name_H-M   'P 1'
#
loop_
_entity.id
_entity.type
_entity.pdbx_description
1 polymer ?
#
loop_
_entity_poly.entity_id
_entity_poly.type
_entity_poly.pdbx_seq_one_letter_code
_entity_poly.pdbx_strand_id
1 'polypeptide(L)'
;MLALLGLSQALNILLDLQVLAPAEVSAVCEKKNFNVAHGLAWSYYIGYLRLILPGLPARVLTCNQLHNNILRGTGSHRLHILFPLDCGVPDDMSVADPNIRFLYELPQQSADRAGIKGRVYTNSVYALLENGQQAGICVLEYATPLQTLFAMSQDGRAGFSREDRLEQAKLFCRILEDILADTPECQNNCRLIVYQEPEEGSNFSLSQEILRHLRQEEREVTVGSVGTSMVRNPSVLSQEPNLLISGMEQPLPLRTDIF
;
A
#
# COMPACT_ATOMS: atom_id res chain seq x y z
N MET A 1 -38.56 -22.24 32.89
CA MET A 1 -37.30 -21.51 33.14
C MET A 1 -36.33 -21.68 31.97
N LEU A 2 -35.32 -22.57 32.01
CA LEU A 2 -34.20 -22.53 31.04
C LEU A 2 -34.60 -22.52 29.56
N ALA A 3 -35.54 -23.37 29.13
CA ALA A 3 -36.00 -23.39 27.73
C ALA A 3 -36.60 -22.05 27.25
N LEU A 4 -37.29 -21.32 28.15
CA LEU A 4 -37.86 -20.01 27.85
C LEU A 4 -36.78 -18.92 27.78
N LEU A 5 -35.74 -19.03 28.61
CA LEU A 5 -34.56 -18.16 28.58
C LEU A 5 -33.76 -18.36 27.29
N GLY A 6 -33.60 -19.63 26.87
CA GLY A 6 -32.96 -19.99 25.59
C GLY A 6 -33.72 -19.45 24.38
N LEU A 7 -35.05 -19.60 24.35
CA LEU A 7 -35.90 -19.00 23.31
C LEU A 7 -35.82 -17.47 23.31
N SER A 8 -35.80 -16.82 24.48
CA SER A 8 -35.65 -15.37 24.59
C SER A 8 -34.31 -14.89 24.03
N GLN A 9 -33.19 -15.56 24.35
CA GLN A 9 -31.89 -15.18 23.79
C GLN A 9 -31.77 -15.49 22.30
N ALA A 10 -32.33 -16.62 21.83
CA ALA A 10 -32.39 -16.92 20.41
C ALA A 10 -33.19 -15.87 19.62
N LEU A 11 -34.30 -15.36 20.18
CA LEU A 11 -35.07 -14.25 19.60
C LEU A 11 -34.29 -12.93 19.62
N ASN A 12 -33.59 -12.60 20.72
CA ASN A 12 -32.77 -11.39 20.79
C ASN A 12 -31.66 -11.37 19.71
N ILE A 13 -31.04 -12.52 19.44
CA ILE A 13 -30.01 -12.66 18.41
C ILE A 13 -30.64 -12.67 17.00
N LEU A 14 -31.72 -13.42 16.79
CA LEU A 14 -32.39 -13.53 15.48
C LEU A 14 -33.06 -12.23 15.01
N LEU A 15 -33.46 -11.37 15.95
CA LEU A 15 -34.06 -10.06 15.69
C LEU A 15 -33.06 -8.89 15.84
N ASP A 16 -31.77 -9.19 15.99
CA ASP A 16 -30.65 -8.24 16.12
C ASP A 16 -30.84 -7.18 17.24
N LEU A 17 -31.56 -7.54 18.30
CA LEU A 17 -31.87 -6.68 19.44
C LEU A 17 -30.68 -6.46 20.40
N GLN A 18 -29.47 -6.84 19.97
CA GLN A 18 -28.21 -6.68 20.70
C GLN A 18 -27.28 -5.65 20.03
N VAL A 19 -27.71 -4.99 18.96
CA VAL A 19 -26.97 -3.90 18.31
C VAL A 19 -26.86 -2.70 19.26
N LEU A 20 -25.61 -2.31 19.54
CA LEU A 20 -25.26 -1.10 20.28
C LEU A 20 -25.78 0.15 19.57
N ALA A 21 -26.32 1.12 20.32
CA ALA A 21 -26.73 2.39 19.75
C ALA A 21 -25.51 3.16 19.20
N PRO A 22 -25.66 4.03 18.19
CA PRO A 22 -24.52 4.75 17.59
C PRO A 22 -23.67 5.55 18.58
N ALA A 23 -24.27 6.08 19.65
CA ALA A 23 -23.56 6.76 20.73
C ALA A 23 -22.72 5.81 21.60
N GLU A 24 -23.18 4.58 21.82
CA GLU A 24 -22.44 3.54 22.55
C GLU A 24 -21.27 3.02 21.69
N VAL A 25 -21.48 2.86 20.38
CA VAL A 25 -20.41 2.56 19.42
C VAL A 25 -19.36 3.67 19.40
N SER A 26 -19.78 4.95 19.34
CA SER A 26 -18.86 6.09 19.40
C SER A 26 -18.05 6.09 20.70
N ALA A 27 -18.71 5.93 21.85
CA ALA A 27 -18.04 5.86 23.15
C ALA A 27 -17.04 4.69 23.27
N VAL A 28 -17.31 3.54 22.64
CA VAL A 28 -16.35 2.43 22.55
C VAL A 28 -15.16 2.77 21.65
N CYS A 29 -15.41 3.35 20.46
CA CYS A 29 -14.36 3.72 19.51
C CYS A 29 -13.46 4.86 20.02
N GLU A 30 -14.03 5.86 20.69
CA GLU A 30 -13.31 6.94 21.37
C GLU A 30 -12.46 6.38 22.51
N LYS A 31 -13.05 5.59 23.41
CA LYS A 31 -12.34 4.98 24.55
C LYS A 31 -11.19 4.06 24.15
N LYS A 32 -11.23 3.47 22.94
CA LYS A 32 -10.17 2.63 22.38
C LYS A 32 -9.34 3.28 21.28
N ASN A 33 -9.45 4.59 21.07
CA ASN A 33 -8.72 5.35 20.03
C ASN A 33 -8.85 4.76 18.60
N PHE A 34 -9.89 3.98 18.30
CA PHE A 34 -10.01 3.18 17.08
C PHE A 34 -10.06 4.00 15.78
N ASN A 35 -10.38 5.29 15.86
CA ASN A 35 -10.51 6.18 14.72
C ASN A 35 -9.14 6.66 14.17
N VAL A 36 -8.05 6.51 14.93
CA VAL A 36 -6.71 7.03 14.55
C VAL A 36 -6.19 6.35 13.29
N ALA A 37 -6.15 5.02 13.26
CA ALA A 37 -5.67 4.24 12.12
C ALA A 37 -6.42 4.54 10.81
N HIS A 38 -7.74 4.76 10.89
CA HIS A 38 -8.56 5.08 9.72
C HIS A 38 -8.24 6.47 9.14
N GLY A 39 -8.06 7.46 10.02
CA GLY A 39 -7.60 8.80 9.63
C GLY A 39 -6.18 8.78 9.02
N LEU A 40 -5.27 7.98 9.58
CA LEU A 40 -3.92 7.81 9.06
C LEU A 40 -3.89 7.11 7.69
N ALA A 41 -4.70 6.08 7.47
CA ALA A 41 -4.80 5.37 6.19
C ALA A 41 -5.27 6.30 5.06
N TRP A 42 -6.39 7.00 5.25
CA TRP A 42 -6.89 7.96 4.26
C TRP A 42 -5.96 9.16 4.06
N SER A 43 -5.32 9.66 5.12
CA SER A 43 -4.34 10.75 5.04
C SER A 43 -3.12 10.37 4.20
N TYR A 44 -2.56 9.16 4.40
CA TYR A 44 -1.44 8.66 3.62
C TYR A 44 -1.83 8.34 2.18
N TYR A 45 -3.02 7.76 1.95
CA TYR A 45 -3.51 7.50 0.59
C TYR A 45 -3.77 8.80 -0.20
N ILE A 46 -4.63 9.70 0.30
CA ILE A 46 -5.04 10.93 -0.41
C ILE A 46 -3.96 12.02 -0.39
N GLY A 47 -3.18 12.09 0.69
CA GLY A 47 -2.12 13.09 0.88
C GLY A 47 -0.83 12.78 0.13
N TYR A 48 -0.58 11.49 -0.18
CA TYR A 48 0.69 11.02 -0.73
C TYR A 48 0.55 9.95 -1.82
N LEU A 49 0.08 8.73 -1.52
CA LEU A 49 0.13 7.60 -2.47
C LEU A 49 -0.62 7.86 -3.79
N ARG A 50 -1.84 8.40 -3.70
CA ARG A 50 -2.66 8.79 -4.87
C ARG A 50 -1.99 9.83 -5.76
N LEU A 51 -1.00 10.56 -5.24
CA LEU A 51 -0.19 11.51 -6.02
C LEU A 51 0.99 10.82 -6.70
N ILE A 52 1.76 10.01 -5.95
CA ILE A 52 3.06 9.51 -6.41
C ILE A 52 2.98 8.22 -7.23
N LEU A 53 2.00 7.35 -6.97
CA LEU A 53 1.93 6.02 -7.61
C LEU A 53 1.60 6.10 -9.12
N PRO A 54 0.68 6.95 -9.61
CA PRO A 54 0.42 7.07 -11.06
C PRO A 54 1.65 7.55 -11.86
N GLY A 55 2.53 8.34 -11.25
CA GLY A 55 3.78 8.81 -11.86
C GLY A 55 4.96 7.84 -11.73
N LEU A 56 4.86 6.82 -10.88
CA LEU A 56 5.99 5.96 -10.53
C LEU A 56 6.59 5.19 -11.72
N PRO A 57 5.81 4.55 -12.63
CA PRO A 57 6.39 3.81 -13.75
C PRO A 57 7.25 4.67 -14.67
N ALA A 58 6.83 5.91 -14.93
CA ALA A 58 7.61 6.86 -15.74
C ALA A 58 8.92 7.24 -15.05
N ARG A 59 8.89 7.50 -13.73
CA ARG A 59 10.08 7.83 -12.92
C ARG A 59 11.06 6.66 -12.86
N VAL A 60 10.57 5.43 -12.73
CA VAL A 60 11.36 4.18 -12.81
C VAL A 60 11.98 4.00 -14.19
N LEU A 61 11.24 4.24 -15.29
CA LEU A 61 11.76 4.16 -16.65
C LEU A 61 12.88 5.19 -16.89
N THR A 62 12.71 6.44 -16.46
CA THR A 62 13.78 7.46 -16.53
C THR A 62 14.99 7.10 -15.67
N CYS A 63 14.79 6.57 -14.45
CA CYS A 63 15.89 6.03 -13.64
C CYS A 63 16.64 4.91 -14.38
N ASN A 64 15.93 4.00 -15.04
CA ASN A 64 16.54 2.94 -15.83
C ASN A 64 17.32 3.47 -17.05
N GLN A 65 16.86 4.52 -17.71
CA GLN A 65 17.60 5.18 -18.80
C GLN A 65 18.90 5.84 -18.28
N LEU A 66 18.88 6.48 -17.11
CA LEU A 66 20.03 7.14 -16.51
C LEU A 66 21.07 6.17 -15.91
N HIS A 67 20.63 5.00 -15.42
CA HIS A 67 21.46 4.08 -14.65
C HIS A 67 21.66 2.69 -15.32
N ASN A 68 21.64 2.62 -16.66
CA ASN A 68 21.94 1.41 -17.44
C ASN A 68 21.00 0.20 -17.16
N ASN A 69 19.70 0.49 -17.04
CA ASN A 69 18.63 -0.43 -16.67
C ASN A 69 18.95 -1.17 -15.37
N ILE A 70 19.03 -0.46 -14.25
CA ILE A 70 19.43 -1.04 -12.96
C ILE A 70 18.26 -1.74 -12.23
N LEU A 71 17.04 -1.21 -12.34
CA LEU A 71 15.80 -1.81 -11.86
C LEU A 71 15.32 -2.83 -12.89
N ARG A 72 15.98 -3.99 -12.88
CA ARG A 72 15.65 -5.20 -13.66
C ARG A 72 14.68 -6.08 -12.87
N GLY A 73 13.85 -6.86 -13.58
CA GLY A 73 12.75 -7.59 -12.94
C GLY A 73 11.52 -6.71 -12.73
N THR A 74 10.34 -7.32 -12.70
CA THR A 74 9.06 -6.59 -12.64
C THR A 74 8.64 -6.22 -11.22
N GLY A 75 9.09 -6.96 -10.20
CA GLY A 75 8.92 -6.54 -8.80
C GLY A 75 9.63 -5.20 -8.53
N SER A 76 10.85 -5.03 -9.06
CA SER A 76 11.65 -3.80 -8.95
C SER A 76 11.02 -2.54 -9.56
N HIS A 77 9.86 -2.61 -10.21
CA HIS A 77 9.13 -1.45 -10.73
C HIS A 77 8.06 -0.90 -9.78
N ARG A 78 7.79 -1.59 -8.66
CA ARG A 78 6.88 -1.14 -7.60
C ARG A 78 7.59 -0.36 -6.49
N LEU A 79 6.81 0.48 -5.80
CA LEU A 79 7.18 1.07 -4.52
C LEU A 79 6.95 0.06 -3.39
N HIS A 80 8.00 -0.34 -2.71
CA HIS A 80 7.93 -1.25 -1.57
C HIS A 80 7.82 -0.41 -0.31
N ILE A 81 6.70 -0.54 0.39
CA ILE A 81 6.40 0.24 1.59
C ILE A 81 6.52 -0.70 2.79
N LEU A 82 7.44 -0.40 3.69
CA LEU A 82 7.71 -1.17 4.90
C LEU A 82 6.70 -0.85 6.00
N PHE A 83 6.12 -1.90 6.59
CA PHE A 83 5.16 -1.85 7.69
C PHE A 83 5.69 -2.62 8.91
N PRO A 84 6.67 -2.07 9.65
CA PRO A 84 7.06 -2.56 10.97
C PRO A 84 5.89 -2.42 11.96
N LEU A 85 5.30 -3.53 12.40
CA LEU A 85 4.13 -3.54 13.28
C LEU A 85 4.42 -3.07 14.71
N ASP A 86 5.67 -3.05 15.13
CA ASP A 86 6.10 -2.41 16.38
C ASP A 86 6.17 -0.87 16.24
N CYS A 87 6.06 -0.33 15.02
CA CYS A 87 6.25 1.07 14.62
C CYS A 87 7.70 1.59 14.71
N GLY A 88 8.71 0.71 14.68
CA GLY A 88 10.11 1.11 14.55
C GLY A 88 10.43 1.69 13.16
N VAL A 89 10.48 3.02 13.04
CA VAL A 89 10.79 3.72 11.78
C VAL A 89 12.09 4.54 11.94
N PRO A 90 13.26 3.96 11.62
CA PRO A 90 14.52 4.69 11.57
C PRO A 90 14.63 5.56 10.31
N ASP A 91 15.32 6.70 10.42
CA ASP A 91 15.51 7.65 9.31
C ASP A 91 16.49 7.15 8.22
N ASP A 92 17.33 6.15 8.54
CA ASP A 92 18.30 5.53 7.62
C ASP A 92 18.12 4.00 7.59
N MET A 93 17.81 3.46 6.41
CA MET A 93 17.63 2.02 6.17
C MET A 93 18.89 1.20 6.48
N SER A 94 20.08 1.77 6.36
CA SER A 94 21.34 1.07 6.65
C SER A 94 21.61 0.88 8.14
N VAL A 95 20.89 1.60 9.01
CA VAL A 95 20.84 1.37 10.46
C VAL A 95 19.89 0.22 10.81
N ALA A 96 18.84 -0.01 9.99
CA ALA A 96 17.93 -1.15 10.16
C ALA A 96 18.57 -2.47 9.69
N ASP A 97 19.21 -2.48 8.52
CA ASP A 97 19.98 -3.63 8.04
C ASP A 97 21.13 -3.14 7.11
N PRO A 98 22.41 -3.37 7.45
CA PRO A 98 23.57 -2.89 6.66
C PRO A 98 23.72 -3.56 5.28
N ASN A 99 22.88 -4.57 4.98
CA ASN A 99 22.72 -5.13 3.64
C ASN A 99 21.77 -4.31 2.75
N ILE A 100 21.04 -3.34 3.30
CA ILE A 100 20.25 -2.36 2.55
C ILE A 100 21.12 -1.11 2.32
N ARG A 101 21.41 -0.81 1.04
CA ARG A 101 22.33 0.28 0.67
C ARG A 101 21.67 1.24 -0.29
N PHE A 102 21.60 2.51 0.08
CA PHE A 102 21.13 3.58 -0.81
C PHE A 102 21.98 3.64 -2.09
N LEU A 103 21.31 3.85 -3.22
CA LEU A 103 21.95 4.08 -4.51
C LEU A 103 21.65 5.49 -5.03
N TYR A 104 20.37 5.79 -5.26
CA TYR A 104 19.91 7.00 -5.97
C TYR A 104 18.54 7.46 -5.46
N GLU A 105 18.22 8.73 -5.63
CA GLU A 105 16.82 9.19 -5.66
C GLU A 105 16.19 8.82 -7.00
N LEU A 106 14.91 8.43 -7.01
CA LEU A 106 14.12 8.47 -8.25
C LEU A 106 13.93 9.92 -8.70
N PRO A 107 13.83 10.18 -10.03
CA PRO A 107 13.50 11.50 -10.56
C PRO A 107 12.35 12.16 -9.81
N GLN A 108 12.55 13.41 -9.39
CA GLN A 108 11.65 14.11 -8.48
C GLN A 108 10.28 14.35 -9.13
N GLN A 109 9.22 14.15 -8.35
CA GLN A 109 7.87 14.57 -8.71
C GLN A 109 7.52 15.84 -7.92
N SER A 110 6.88 16.83 -8.53
CA SER A 110 6.45 18.03 -7.81
C SER A 110 5.03 18.45 -8.18
N ALA A 111 4.34 19.08 -7.23
CA ALA A 111 2.98 19.59 -7.42
C ALA A 111 2.69 20.77 -6.48
N ASP A 112 1.79 21.66 -6.89
CA ASP A 112 1.23 22.68 -6.00
C ASP A 112 0.21 22.05 -5.05
N ARG A 113 0.43 22.11 -3.74
CA ARG A 113 -0.42 21.45 -2.73
C ARG A 113 -0.57 22.32 -1.48
N ALA A 114 -1.81 22.56 -1.04
CA ALA A 114 -2.15 23.31 0.18
C ALA A 114 -1.45 24.70 0.29
N GLY A 115 -1.37 25.43 -0.83
CA GLY A 115 -0.69 26.73 -0.91
C GLY A 115 0.83 26.67 -1.09
N ILE A 116 1.46 25.51 -0.86
CA ILE A 116 2.88 25.28 -1.12
C ILE A 116 3.09 25.13 -2.63
N LYS A 117 3.94 25.99 -3.20
CA LYS A 117 4.33 25.94 -4.62
C LYS A 117 5.45 24.93 -4.84
N GLY A 118 5.32 24.11 -5.88
CA GLY A 118 6.36 23.14 -6.29
C GLY A 118 6.75 22.15 -5.19
N ARG A 119 5.81 21.68 -4.37
CA ARG A 119 6.09 20.71 -3.29
C ARG A 119 6.65 19.42 -3.91
N VAL A 120 7.88 19.08 -3.53
CA VAL A 120 8.60 17.90 -4.03
C VAL A 120 8.19 16.64 -3.28
N TYR A 121 8.17 15.54 -4.02
CA TYR A 121 7.98 14.17 -3.56
C TYR A 121 9.09 13.30 -4.18
N THR A 122 9.84 12.61 -3.33
CA THR A 122 11.02 11.81 -3.68
C THR A 122 10.84 10.40 -3.12
N ASN A 123 11.36 9.38 -3.82
CA ASN A 123 11.46 8.01 -3.33
C ASN A 123 12.88 7.52 -3.60
N SER A 124 13.41 6.65 -2.73
CA SER A 124 14.81 6.22 -2.79
C SER A 124 14.94 4.80 -3.35
N VAL A 125 16.02 4.59 -4.11
CA VAL A 125 16.39 3.31 -4.70
C VAL A 125 17.51 2.67 -3.88
N TYR A 126 17.32 1.41 -3.48
CA TYR A 126 18.26 0.67 -2.64
C TYR A 126 18.69 -0.64 -3.28
N ALA A 127 19.98 -0.96 -3.17
CA ALA A 127 20.50 -2.31 -3.37
C ALA A 127 20.30 -3.14 -2.09
N LEU A 128 19.96 -4.41 -2.29
CA LEU A 128 19.84 -5.42 -1.24
C LEU A 128 20.95 -6.46 -1.42
N LEU A 129 21.68 -6.74 -0.34
CA LEU A 129 22.78 -7.69 -0.36
C LEU A 129 22.40 -9.05 0.24
N GLU A 130 23.01 -10.09 -0.31
CA GLU A 130 22.98 -11.47 0.19
C GLU A 130 24.42 -11.99 0.12
N ASN A 131 24.97 -12.45 1.25
CA ASN A 131 26.38 -12.86 1.35
C ASN A 131 27.40 -11.78 0.86
N GLY A 132 27.05 -10.50 0.99
CA GLY A 132 27.86 -9.36 0.53
C GLY A 132 27.80 -9.07 -0.98
N GLN A 133 27.06 -9.87 -1.76
CA GLN A 133 26.80 -9.61 -3.19
C GLN A 133 25.41 -9.01 -3.39
N GLN A 134 25.22 -8.24 -4.45
CA GLN A 134 23.92 -7.61 -4.75
C GLN A 134 22.92 -8.66 -5.27
N ALA A 135 21.86 -8.91 -4.50
CA ALA A 135 20.83 -9.90 -4.79
C ALA A 135 19.52 -9.29 -5.31
N GLY A 136 19.32 -7.97 -5.15
CA GLY A 136 18.16 -7.25 -5.67
C GLY A 136 18.36 -5.74 -5.62
N ILE A 137 17.52 -5.00 -6.35
CA ILE A 137 17.39 -3.55 -6.25
C ILE A 137 15.89 -3.21 -6.28
N CYS A 138 15.45 -2.29 -5.43
CA CYS A 138 14.05 -1.86 -5.35
C CYS A 138 13.91 -0.38 -5.01
N VAL A 139 12.73 0.17 -5.29
CA VAL A 139 12.27 1.45 -4.71
C VAL A 139 11.65 1.12 -3.35
N LEU A 140 12.13 1.73 -2.27
CA LEU A 140 11.82 1.34 -0.89
C LEU A 140 11.60 2.57 0.01
N GLU A 141 10.62 2.50 0.91
CA GLU A 141 10.35 3.50 1.95
C GLU A 141 9.64 2.90 3.17
N TYR A 142 9.58 3.62 4.28
CA TYR A 142 8.72 3.28 5.42
C TYR A 142 7.36 3.97 5.32
N ALA A 143 6.30 3.29 5.80
CA ALA A 143 4.99 3.92 5.98
C ALA A 143 5.04 4.99 7.08
N THR A 144 5.23 6.26 6.68
CA THR A 144 5.40 7.42 7.57
C THR A 144 4.39 7.51 8.73
N PRO A 145 3.09 7.15 8.59
CA PRO A 145 2.15 7.17 9.71
C PRO A 145 2.52 6.29 10.90
N LEU A 146 3.33 5.24 10.72
CA LEU A 146 3.82 4.41 11.83
C LEU A 146 4.71 5.21 12.79
N GLN A 147 5.54 6.12 12.26
CA GLN A 147 6.34 7.05 13.09
C GLN A 147 5.44 7.98 13.93
N THR A 148 4.23 8.30 13.43
CA THR A 148 3.22 9.07 14.18
C THR A 148 2.60 8.21 15.30
N LEU A 149 2.24 6.96 15.03
CA LEU A 149 1.77 6.02 16.06
C LEU A 149 2.81 5.75 17.15
N PHE A 150 4.10 5.69 16.77
CA PHE A 150 5.21 5.61 17.72
C PHE A 150 5.30 6.88 18.58
N ALA A 151 5.34 8.07 17.96
CA ALA A 151 5.39 9.33 18.70
C ALA A 151 4.21 9.50 19.67
N MET A 152 3.00 9.07 19.27
CA MET A 152 1.81 9.06 20.14
C MET A 152 1.98 8.17 21.38
N SER A 153 2.65 7.02 21.29
CA SER A 153 2.86 6.17 22.48
C SER A 153 3.96 6.67 23.42
N GLN A 154 4.83 7.57 22.96
CA GLN A 154 5.85 8.18 23.80
C GLN A 154 5.33 9.42 24.57
N ASP A 155 4.22 10.02 24.14
CA ASP A 155 3.58 11.13 24.84
C ASP A 155 2.46 10.61 25.77
N GLY A 156 2.77 10.53 27.07
CA GLY A 156 1.82 10.08 28.09
C GLY A 156 0.50 10.89 28.17
N ARG A 157 0.43 12.08 27.55
CA ARG A 157 -0.80 12.87 27.45
C ARG A 157 -1.80 12.31 26.42
N ALA A 158 -1.33 11.51 25.46
CA ALA A 158 -2.17 10.86 24.46
C ALA A 158 -2.93 9.64 25.02
N GLY A 159 -2.51 9.12 26.19
CA GLY A 159 -3.12 7.93 26.80
C GLY A 159 -3.02 6.66 25.94
N PHE A 160 -1.98 6.57 25.10
CA PHE A 160 -1.85 5.59 24.03
C PHE A 160 -0.75 4.57 24.37
N SER A 161 -1.13 3.32 24.66
CA SER A 161 -0.20 2.27 25.11
C SER A 161 0.59 1.62 23.97
N ARG A 162 1.56 0.75 24.30
CA ARG A 162 2.26 -0.09 23.31
C ARG A 162 1.31 -1.08 22.65
N GLU A 163 0.32 -1.52 23.40
CA GLU A 163 -0.74 -2.43 23.01
C GLU A 163 -1.72 -1.74 22.04
N ASP A 164 -2.16 -0.53 22.38
CA ASP A 164 -2.97 0.32 21.48
C ASP A 164 -2.21 0.64 20.18
N ARG A 165 -0.89 0.93 20.28
CA ARG A 165 -0.02 1.15 19.13
C ARG A 165 -0.01 -0.06 18.19
N LEU A 166 0.12 -1.27 18.73
CA LEU A 166 0.13 -2.50 17.96
C LEU A 166 -1.25 -2.82 17.34
N GLU A 167 -2.36 -2.55 18.04
CA GLU A 167 -3.71 -2.65 17.49
C GLU A 167 -3.93 -1.63 16.36
N GLN A 168 -3.54 -0.36 16.55
CA GLN A 168 -3.67 0.67 15.52
C GLN A 168 -2.74 0.43 14.31
N ALA A 169 -1.52 -0.08 14.48
CA ALA A 169 -0.63 -0.39 13.36
C ALA A 169 -1.22 -1.49 12.45
N LYS A 170 -1.78 -2.55 13.06
CA LYS A 170 -2.48 -3.64 12.34
C LYS A 170 -3.77 -3.15 11.68
N LEU A 171 -4.51 -2.25 12.34
CA LEU A 171 -5.71 -1.63 11.79
C LEU A 171 -5.40 -0.69 10.61
N PHE A 172 -4.33 0.11 10.71
CA PHE A 172 -3.85 1.02 9.66
C PHE A 172 -3.40 0.26 8.41
N CYS A 173 -2.65 -0.83 8.59
CA CYS A 173 -2.26 -1.72 7.51
C CYS A 173 -3.49 -2.25 6.75
N ARG A 174 -4.41 -2.90 7.45
CA ARG A 174 -5.64 -3.47 6.85
C ARG A 174 -6.48 -2.43 6.11
N ILE A 175 -6.73 -1.27 6.72
CA ILE A 175 -7.52 -0.22 6.07
C ILE A 175 -6.82 0.30 4.80
N LEU A 176 -5.48 0.35 4.78
CA LEU A 176 -4.75 0.72 3.57
C LEU A 176 -4.77 -0.39 2.51
N GLU A 177 -4.72 -1.66 2.91
CA GLU A 177 -4.92 -2.81 2.01
C GLU A 177 -6.32 -2.78 1.36
N ASP A 178 -7.37 -2.49 2.14
CA ASP A 178 -8.75 -2.31 1.67
C ASP A 178 -8.83 -1.14 0.66
N ILE A 179 -8.28 0.04 0.98
CA ILE A 179 -8.25 1.23 0.10
C ILE A 179 -7.48 0.96 -1.20
N LEU A 180 -6.39 0.19 -1.13
CA LEU A 180 -5.58 -0.16 -2.31
C LEU A 180 -6.25 -1.23 -3.16
N ALA A 181 -7.05 -2.15 -2.59
CA ALA A 181 -7.81 -3.14 -3.35
C ALA A 181 -8.86 -2.49 -4.27
N ASP A 182 -9.52 -1.43 -3.81
CA ASP A 182 -10.48 -0.64 -4.60
C ASP A 182 -9.81 0.26 -5.67
N THR A 183 -8.48 0.37 -5.68
CA THR A 183 -7.74 1.33 -6.52
C THR A 183 -6.63 0.67 -7.35
N PRO A 184 -6.97 -0.09 -8.42
CA PRO A 184 -6.03 -0.95 -9.14
C PRO A 184 -4.84 -0.24 -9.80
N GLU A 185 -4.97 1.05 -10.16
CA GLU A 185 -3.85 1.88 -10.63
C GLU A 185 -2.80 2.14 -9.54
N CYS A 186 -3.21 2.20 -8.27
CA CYS A 186 -2.29 2.30 -7.13
C CYS A 186 -1.79 0.90 -6.75
N GLN A 187 -2.70 -0.08 -6.62
CA GLN A 187 -2.40 -1.47 -6.23
C GLN A 187 -1.27 -2.10 -7.06
N ASN A 188 -1.26 -1.89 -8.39
CA ASN A 188 -0.25 -2.47 -9.26
C ASN A 188 1.13 -1.80 -9.17
N ASN A 189 1.21 -0.60 -8.58
CA ASN A 189 2.42 0.22 -8.49
C ASN A 189 3.08 0.23 -7.10
N CYS A 190 2.48 -0.40 -6.08
CA CYS A 190 3.07 -0.54 -4.75
C CYS A 190 2.90 -1.95 -4.17
N ARG A 191 3.80 -2.33 -3.25
CA ARG A 191 3.66 -3.51 -2.39
C ARG A 191 3.84 -3.11 -0.93
N LEU A 192 2.94 -3.55 -0.07
CA LEU A 192 3.13 -3.46 1.38
C LEU A 192 3.94 -4.67 1.85
N ILE A 193 4.97 -4.42 2.67
CA ILE A 193 5.79 -5.45 3.31
C ILE A 193 5.57 -5.34 4.82
N VAL A 194 4.63 -6.14 5.31
CA VAL A 194 4.20 -6.15 6.72
C VAL A 194 5.05 -7.14 7.49
N TYR A 195 5.74 -6.67 8.53
CA TYR A 195 6.58 -7.51 9.36
C TYR A 195 6.51 -7.08 10.83
N GLN A 196 6.88 -8.00 11.72
CA GLN A 196 7.11 -7.72 13.13
C GLN A 196 8.48 -8.31 13.46
N GLU A 197 9.40 -7.48 13.93
CA GLU A 197 10.71 -7.97 14.37
C GLU A 197 10.50 -8.90 15.58
N PRO A 198 11.03 -10.14 15.56
CA PRO A 198 10.91 -11.04 16.70
C PRO A 198 11.79 -10.56 17.85
N GLU A 199 11.44 -10.97 19.08
CA GLU A 199 12.23 -10.63 20.26
C GLU A 199 13.67 -11.21 20.22
N GLU A 200 14.54 -10.71 21.11
CA GLU A 200 15.99 -10.88 21.05
C GLU A 200 16.44 -12.35 20.83
N GLY A 201 17.37 -12.54 19.90
CA GLY A 201 17.93 -13.87 19.56
C GLY A 201 17.40 -14.47 18.25
N SER A 202 16.52 -13.78 17.52
CA SER A 202 16.15 -14.19 16.16
C SER A 202 17.16 -13.71 15.10
N ASN A 203 17.37 -14.51 14.06
CA ASN A 203 18.14 -14.13 12.87
C ASN A 203 17.25 -13.37 11.85
N PHE A 204 16.44 -12.41 12.30
CA PHE A 204 15.67 -11.57 11.39
C PHE A 204 16.61 -10.67 10.58
N SER A 205 16.29 -10.47 9.30
CA SER A 205 17.00 -9.56 8.40
C SER A 205 15.99 -8.95 7.44
N LEU A 206 15.88 -7.62 7.50
CA LEU A 206 14.95 -6.85 6.70
C LEU A 206 15.28 -6.96 5.21
N SER A 207 16.56 -6.97 4.85
CA SER A 207 16.98 -7.18 3.45
C SER A 207 16.54 -8.53 2.89
N GLN A 208 16.61 -9.59 3.70
CA GLN A 208 16.16 -10.94 3.31
C GLN A 208 14.65 -11.02 3.15
N GLU A 209 13.88 -10.33 3.99
CA GLU A 209 12.42 -10.28 3.87
C GLU A 209 11.95 -9.47 2.65
N ILE A 210 12.62 -8.35 2.33
CA ILE A 210 12.37 -7.61 1.08
C ILE A 210 12.76 -8.45 -0.15
N LEU A 211 13.91 -9.15 -0.11
CA LEU A 211 14.29 -10.10 -1.16
C LEU A 211 13.26 -11.23 -1.33
N ARG A 212 12.67 -11.75 -0.23
CA ARG A 212 11.58 -12.73 -0.27
C ARG A 212 10.37 -12.20 -1.04
N HIS A 213 9.98 -10.95 -0.80
CA HIS A 213 8.90 -10.28 -1.54
C HIS A 213 9.24 -10.09 -3.02
N LEU A 214 10.39 -9.52 -3.37
CA LEU A 214 10.82 -9.32 -4.77
C LEU A 214 10.81 -10.65 -5.55
N ARG A 215 11.38 -11.72 -4.97
CA ARG A 215 11.43 -13.07 -5.53
C ARG A 215 10.05 -13.73 -5.68
N GLN A 216 9.04 -13.27 -4.93
CA GLN A 216 7.65 -13.70 -5.08
C GLN A 216 6.98 -12.98 -6.26
N GLU A 217 7.16 -11.67 -6.39
CA GLU A 217 6.49 -10.88 -7.44
C GLU A 217 6.95 -11.22 -8.86
N GLU A 218 8.24 -11.52 -9.05
CA GLU A 218 8.76 -12.01 -10.33
C GLU A 218 8.07 -13.32 -10.76
N ARG A 219 7.72 -14.19 -9.80
CA ARG A 219 6.99 -15.44 -10.07
C ARG A 219 5.53 -15.18 -10.40
N GLU A 220 4.86 -14.31 -9.64
CA GLU A 220 3.47 -13.90 -9.87
C GLU A 220 3.28 -13.37 -11.30
N VAL A 221 4.17 -12.48 -11.76
CA VAL A 221 4.13 -11.94 -13.13
C VAL A 221 4.50 -12.98 -14.20
N THR A 222 5.49 -13.84 -13.93
CA THR A 222 5.89 -14.90 -14.88
C THR A 222 4.74 -15.87 -15.16
N VAL A 223 3.99 -16.28 -14.13
CA VAL A 223 2.83 -17.17 -14.28
C VAL A 223 1.69 -16.49 -15.06
N GLY A 224 1.39 -15.22 -14.78
CA GLY A 224 0.38 -14.46 -15.54
C GLY A 224 0.73 -14.30 -17.03
N SER A 225 2.00 -14.09 -17.35
CA SER A 225 2.47 -13.99 -18.74
C SER A 225 2.28 -15.31 -19.50
N VAL A 226 2.60 -16.45 -18.89
CA VAL A 226 2.39 -17.79 -19.50
C VAL A 226 0.91 -18.05 -19.78
N GLY A 227 0.00 -17.64 -18.88
CA GLY A 227 -1.45 -17.76 -19.08
C GLY A 227 -2.00 -16.96 -20.27
N THR A 228 -1.29 -15.92 -20.73
CA THR A 228 -1.71 -15.07 -21.85
C THR A 228 -1.07 -15.47 -23.19
N SER A 229 -0.07 -16.36 -23.17
CA SER A 229 0.79 -16.64 -24.34
C SER A 229 0.41 -17.89 -25.15
N MET A 230 -0.84 -18.36 -25.08
CA MET A 230 -1.35 -19.34 -26.06
C MET A 230 -1.73 -18.64 -27.37
N VAL A 231 -0.78 -18.62 -28.30
CA VAL A 231 -0.88 -17.99 -29.63
C VAL A 231 -2.11 -18.48 -30.40
N ARG A 232 -3.02 -17.56 -30.71
CA ARG A 232 -4.10 -17.78 -31.66
C ARG A 232 -3.62 -17.37 -33.06
N ASN A 233 -3.27 -18.35 -33.89
CA ASN A 233 -2.72 -18.11 -35.23
C ASN A 233 -3.69 -17.26 -36.11
N PRO A 234 -3.20 -16.23 -36.83
CA PRO A 234 -4.00 -15.48 -37.78
C PRO A 234 -4.10 -16.21 -39.12
N SER A 235 -4.99 -17.21 -39.22
CA SER A 235 -5.35 -17.86 -40.49
C SER A 235 -6.52 -17.15 -41.16
N VAL A 236 -6.35 -16.83 -42.45
CA VAL A 236 -7.25 -16.07 -43.34
C VAL A 236 -8.67 -16.66 -43.45
N LEU A 237 -9.65 -15.82 -43.88
CA LEU A 237 -11.11 -16.04 -44.09
C LEU A 237 -11.99 -15.63 -42.89
N SER A 238 -13.15 -14.97 -43.04
CA SER A 238 -13.78 -14.32 -44.21
C SER A 238 -14.83 -13.27 -43.76
N GLN A 239 -14.99 -12.19 -44.55
CA GLN A 239 -16.15 -11.29 -44.65
C GLN A 239 -16.69 -10.54 -43.41
N GLU A 240 -16.67 -9.21 -43.50
CA GLU A 240 -17.45 -8.29 -42.66
C GLU A 240 -18.92 -8.21 -43.11
N PRO A 241 -19.90 -8.18 -42.18
CA PRO A 241 -21.25 -7.70 -42.47
C PRO A 241 -21.33 -6.17 -42.24
N ASN A 242 -21.46 -5.39 -43.32
CA ASN A 242 -21.70 -3.95 -43.22
C ASN A 242 -23.09 -3.65 -42.64
N LEU A 243 -23.15 -2.88 -41.55
CA LEU A 243 -24.39 -2.31 -41.02
C LEU A 243 -24.34 -0.77 -41.12
N LEU A 244 -24.85 -0.26 -42.24
CA LEU A 244 -25.08 1.17 -42.44
C LEU A 244 -26.32 1.61 -41.65
N ILE A 245 -26.13 2.38 -40.58
CA ILE A 245 -27.18 3.19 -39.96
C ILE A 245 -26.77 4.66 -40.07
N SER A 246 -27.69 5.49 -40.54
CA SER A 246 -27.41 6.84 -41.04
C SER A 246 -27.84 7.95 -40.09
N GLY A 247 -26.88 8.81 -39.73
CA GLY A 247 -27.13 10.24 -39.48
C GLY A 247 -27.12 10.72 -38.02
N MET A 248 -26.36 11.82 -37.80
CA MET A 248 -26.71 13.01 -37.00
C MET A 248 -26.97 12.82 -35.47
N GLU A 249 -26.42 13.57 -34.52
CA GLU A 249 -25.65 14.85 -34.49
C GLU A 249 -24.56 14.86 -33.38
N GLN A 250 -23.71 15.89 -33.33
CA GLN A 250 -23.00 16.33 -32.10
C GLN A 250 -23.69 17.59 -31.55
N PRO A 251 -24.00 17.66 -30.23
CA PRO A 251 -23.14 18.32 -29.20
C PRO A 251 -23.13 17.51 -27.86
N LEU A 252 -22.47 17.84 -26.73
CA LEU A 252 -21.38 18.73 -26.24
C LEU A 252 -20.90 18.11 -24.87
N PRO A 253 -19.74 18.45 -24.27
CA PRO A 253 -19.27 17.80 -23.04
C PRO A 253 -19.97 18.29 -21.76
N LEU A 254 -20.11 17.39 -20.78
CA LEU A 254 -20.53 17.73 -19.41
C LEU A 254 -19.36 18.21 -18.55
N ARG A 255 -19.66 19.01 -17.52
CA ARG A 255 -18.66 19.70 -16.69
C ARG A 255 -17.86 18.76 -15.79
N THR A 256 -16.60 19.10 -15.59
CA THR A 256 -15.83 18.73 -14.39
C THR A 256 -16.12 19.75 -13.28
N ASP A 257 -16.88 19.35 -12.25
CA ASP A 257 -16.86 20.06 -10.97
C ASP A 257 -15.62 19.60 -10.17
N ILE A 258 -14.90 20.52 -9.54
CA ILE A 258 -13.56 20.31 -8.99
C ILE A 258 -13.56 20.48 -7.46
N PHE A 259 -12.97 19.52 -6.76
CA PHE A 259 -12.50 19.60 -5.37
C PHE A 259 -11.18 18.81 -5.23
#